data_AF-Q05R49-F1
#
_entry.id   AF-Q05R49-F1
#
_cell.length_a   1.000
_cell.length_b   1.000
_cell.length_c   1.000
_cell.angle_alpha   90.00
_cell.angle_beta   90.00
_cell.angle_gamma   90.00
#
_symmetry.space_group_name_H-M   'P 1'
#
loop_
_entity.id
_entity.type
_entity.pdbx_description
1 polymer ?
#
loop_
_entity_poly.entity_id
_entity_poly.type
_entity_poly.pdbx_seq_one_letter_code
_entity_poly.pdbx_strand_id
1 'polypeptide(L)' 'MPPLFRCLMCGQTIERSMRAFWKRKGHLLCSTCRDRIDSGAETTTSDSTP' A
#
# COMPACT_ATOMS: atom_id res chain seq x y z
N MET A 1 -13.54 -19.03 0.48
CA MET A 1 -12.48 -18.38 1.26
C MET A 1 -12.05 -17.11 0.55
N PRO A 2 -12.05 -15.93 1.21
CA PRO A 2 -11.51 -14.72 0.60
C PRO A 2 -10.01 -14.89 0.33
N PRO A 3 -9.47 -14.34 -0.78
CA PRO A 3 -8.06 -14.42 -1.06
C PRO A 3 -7.25 -13.63 -0.04
N LEU A 4 -6.27 -14.33 0.55
CA LEU A 4 -5.31 -13.79 1.47
C LEU A 4 -4.19 -13.11 0.66
N PHE A 5 -4.14 -11.78 0.71
CA PHE A 5 -3.07 -11.02 0.03
C PHE A 5 -1.87 -10.85 0.96
N ARG A 6 -0.68 -10.64 0.42
CA ARG A 6 0.51 -10.30 1.21
C ARG A 6 0.84 -8.81 1.08
N CYS A 7 1.15 -8.19 2.20
CA CYS A 7 1.70 -6.85 2.23
C CYS A 7 3.08 -6.84 1.56
N LEU A 8 3.30 -5.89 0.64
CA LEU A 8 4.58 -5.76 -0.05
C LEU A 8 5.74 -5.37 0.89
N MET A 9 5.44 -4.68 1.99
CA MET A 9 6.46 -4.14 2.90
C MET A 9 6.83 -5.12 4.02
N CYS A 10 5.85 -5.75 4.66
CA CYS A 10 6.09 -6.60 5.83
C CYS A 10 5.77 -8.09 5.58
N GLY A 11 5.28 -8.45 4.41
CA GLY A 11 4.89 -9.84 4.08
C GLY A 11 3.66 -10.36 4.82
N GLN A 12 3.04 -9.54 5.68
CA GLN A 12 1.89 -9.94 6.48
C GLN A 12 0.68 -10.22 5.59
N THR A 13 -0.05 -11.28 5.94
CA THR A 13 -1.30 -11.63 5.31
C THR A 13 -2.39 -10.62 5.65
N ILE A 14 -3.10 -10.14 4.64
CA ILE A 14 -4.15 -9.13 4.76
C ILE A 14 -5.43 -9.59 4.05
N GLU A 15 -6.55 -9.48 4.74
CA GLU A 15 -7.87 -9.70 4.18
C GLU A 15 -8.38 -8.42 3.51
N ARG A 16 -8.40 -8.42 2.18
CA ARG A 16 -8.86 -7.28 1.36
C ARG A 16 -9.66 -7.77 0.16
N SER A 17 -10.43 -6.85 -0.43
CA SER A 17 -11.21 -7.16 -1.64
C SER A 17 -10.29 -7.29 -2.85
N MET A 18 -10.51 -8.32 -3.68
CA MET A 18 -9.78 -8.50 -4.95
C MET A 18 -9.86 -7.26 -5.84
N ARG A 19 -11.01 -6.55 -5.83
CA ARG A 19 -11.18 -5.30 -6.59
C ARG A 19 -10.10 -4.26 -6.26
N ALA A 20 -9.74 -4.12 -4.98
CA ALA A 20 -8.69 -3.19 -4.57
C ALA A 20 -7.29 -3.65 -5.01
N PHE A 21 -7.05 -4.96 -5.05
CA PHE A 21 -5.80 -5.55 -5.54
C PHE A 21 -5.60 -5.29 -7.04
N TRP A 22 -6.61 -5.58 -7.87
CA TRP A 22 -6.56 -5.33 -9.31
C TRP A 22 -6.40 -3.85 -9.63
N LYS A 23 -7.13 -2.97 -8.92
CA LYS A 23 -7.03 -1.51 -9.10
C LYS A 23 -5.64 -0.95 -8.80
N ARG A 24 -4.87 -1.61 -7.92
CA ARG A 24 -3.50 -1.21 -7.57
C ARG A 24 -2.41 -2.05 -8.26
N LYS A 25 -2.77 -2.83 -9.29
CA LYS A 25 -1.84 -3.71 -10.04
C LYS A 25 -1.01 -4.62 -9.12
N GLY A 26 -1.62 -5.14 -8.06
CA GLY A 26 -0.95 -6.07 -7.14
C GLY A 26 -0.10 -5.44 -6.03
N HIS A 27 0.05 -4.12 -6.00
CA HIS A 27 0.75 -3.43 -4.91
C HIS A 27 -0.21 -3.15 -3.73
N LEU A 28 -0.28 -4.08 -2.78
CA LEU A 28 -1.06 -3.94 -1.56
C LEU A 28 -0.17 -3.75 -0.34
N LEU A 29 -0.59 -2.86 0.55
CA LEU A 29 0.01 -2.63 1.86
C LEU A 29 -1.02 -2.94 2.94
N CYS A 30 -0.58 -3.48 4.08
CA CYS A 30 -1.42 -3.54 5.26
C CYS A 30 -1.75 -2.13 5.76
N SER A 31 -2.79 -1.99 6.58
CA SER A 31 -3.15 -0.70 7.19
C SER A 31 -1.92 -0.09 7.86
N THR A 32 -1.22 -0.83 8.70
CA THR A 32 -0.02 -0.34 9.41
C THR A 32 1.07 0.21 8.48
N CYS A 33 1.43 -0.50 7.41
CA CYS A 33 2.45 -0.02 6.47
C CYS A 33 1.96 1.17 5.67
N ARG A 34 0.67 1.22 5.34
CA ARG A 34 0.07 2.38 4.67
C ARG A 34 0.03 3.59 5.60
N ASP A 35 -0.39 3.40 6.84
CA ASP A 35 -0.44 4.45 7.87
C ASP A 35 0.96 5.00 8.16
N ARG A 36 2.01 4.15 8.15
CA ARG A 36 3.41 4.60 8.29
C ARG A 36 3.89 5.48 7.14
N ILE A 37 3.44 5.20 5.91
CA ILE A 37 3.78 6.03 4.74
C ILE A 37 2.99 7.33 4.79
N ASP A 38 1.70 7.25 5.11
CA ASP A 38 0.81 8.41 5.22
C ASP A 38 1.26 9.36 6.35
N SER A 39 1.61 8.80 7.51
CA SER A 39 2.12 9.54 8.69
C SER A 39 3.56 10.04 8.54
N GLY A 40 4.27 9.64 7.47
CA GLY A 40 5.66 10.02 7.20
C GLY A 40 5.82 10.87 5.93
N ALA A 41 4.74 11.19 5.22
CA ALA A 41 4.77 11.88 3.93
C ALA A 41 4.36 13.36 4.05
N GLU A 42 5.04 14.09 4.91
CA GLU A 42 5.20 15.54 4.77
C GLU A 42 6.69 15.86 4.66
N THR A 43 7.29 15.44 3.55
CA THR A 43 8.52 16.05 3.00
C THR A 43 8.63 15.70 1.52
N THR A 44 8.18 16.64 0.68
CA THR A 44 8.75 17.05 -0.63
C THR A 44 9.34 15.94 -1.52
N THR A 45 8.76 15.69 -2.70
CA THR A 45 9.22 16.43 -3.89
C THR A 45 8.09 16.57 -4.92
N SER A 46 7.49 17.76 -4.96
CA SER A 46 7.25 18.42 -6.24
C SER A 46 8.64 18.73 -6.81
N ASP A 47 9.20 17.83 -7.62
CA ASP A 47 10.30 18.23 -8.51
C ASP A 47 9.68 19.00 -9.68
N SER A 48 9.49 20.29 -9.45
CA SER A 48 9.42 21.27 -10.52
C SER A 48 10.85 21.47 -11.02
N THR A 49 11.20 20.81 -12.13
CA THR A 49 12.49 20.94 -12.81
C THR A 49 12.66 22.38 -13.37
N PRO A 50 13.87 22.99 -13.30
CA PRO A 50 14.15 24.39 -13.66
C PRO A 50 13.99 24.75 -15.15
#